data_AF-A0A0Q0V4Z4-F1
#
_entry.id   AF-A0A0Q0V4Z4-F1
#
_cell.length_a   1.000
_cell.length_b   1.000
_cell.length_c   1.000
_cell.angle_alpha   90.00
_cell.angle_beta   90.00
_cell.angle_gamma   90.00
#
_symmetry.space_group_name_H-M   'P 1'
#
loop_
_entity.id
_entity.type
_entity.pdbx_description
1 polymer ?
#
loop_
_entity_poly.entity_id
_entity_poly.type
_entity_poly.pdbx_seq_one_letter_code
_entity_poly.pdbx_strand_id
1 'polypeptide(L)'
;MIKPKEAKCVDCVPDAVIKPLIAKRCCIGPHFHYQKYQQAKYTLNATNRKRKKAQTLRTANNGQTLGNWFNEQINQMPRCCENCDIYLSPNAPWSSRAYIAHIIPKRNFISVMVHPLNRLFLCIDCHTKFDNSLSKEIVKMKCWSIAVERFNSFKHLISFEEISKLPPCLEEVY
;
A
#
# COMPACT_ATOMS: atom_id res chain seq x y z
N MET A 1 3.29 -23.83 -37.86
CA MET A 1 3.97 -24.15 -36.58
C MET A 1 5.41 -23.67 -36.66
N ILE A 2 5.88 -22.90 -35.67
CA ILE A 2 7.28 -22.49 -35.58
C ILE A 2 8.07 -23.70 -35.07
N LYS A 3 8.98 -24.26 -35.89
CA LYS A 3 9.88 -25.32 -35.44
C LYS A 3 10.94 -24.70 -34.50
N PRO A 4 11.06 -25.15 -33.24
CA PRO A 4 12.08 -24.62 -32.34
C PRO A 4 13.47 -24.94 -32.88
N LYS A 5 14.39 -23.99 -32.77
CA LYS A 5 15.79 -24.20 -33.17
C LYS A 5 16.45 -25.12 -32.15
N GLU A 6 17.14 -26.13 -32.66
CA GLU A 6 17.92 -27.06 -31.87
C GLU A 6 19.33 -26.50 -31.65
N ALA A 7 19.72 -26.32 -30.39
CA ALA A 7 21.04 -25.86 -30.02
C ALA A 7 21.35 -26.21 -28.56
N LYS A 8 22.58 -25.92 -28.11
CA LYS A 8 22.95 -26.04 -26.69
C LYS A 8 22.29 -24.92 -25.87
N CYS A 9 21.65 -25.30 -24.77
CA CYS A 9 21.04 -24.37 -23.82
C CYS A 9 22.11 -23.58 -23.06
N VAL A 10 21.93 -22.26 -22.91
CA VAL A 10 22.90 -21.39 -22.23
C VAL A 10 23.07 -21.66 -20.73
N ASP A 11 22.04 -22.19 -20.06
CA ASP A 11 22.09 -22.50 -18.62
C ASP A 11 22.34 -23.99 -18.31
N CYS A 12 22.48 -24.86 -19.32
CA CYS A 12 22.82 -26.25 -19.07
C CYS A 12 24.35 -26.41 -18.90
N VAL A 13 24.77 -27.51 -18.26
CA VAL A 13 26.19 -27.88 -18.14
C VAL A 13 26.88 -28.00 -19.52
N PRO A 14 28.21 -27.82 -19.62
CA PRO A 14 28.94 -27.75 -20.90
C PRO A 14 28.74 -28.95 -21.85
N ASP A 15 28.50 -30.14 -21.29
CA ASP A 15 28.22 -31.38 -22.02
C ASP A 15 26.73 -31.53 -22.42
N ALA A 16 25.99 -30.43 -22.45
CA ALA A 16 24.57 -30.44 -22.77
C ALA A 16 24.30 -30.97 -24.19
N VAL A 17 23.43 -31.99 -24.24
CA VAL A 17 22.80 -32.49 -25.47
C VAL A 17 22.05 -31.36 -26.18
N ILE A 18 22.07 -31.39 -27.51
CA ILE A 18 21.28 -30.48 -28.35
C ILE A 18 19.80 -30.68 -28.04
N LYS A 19 19.09 -29.58 -27.75
CA LYS A 19 17.67 -29.60 -27.41
C LYS A 19 16.93 -28.47 -28.15
N PRO A 20 15.62 -28.58 -28.35
CA PRO A 20 14.82 -27.45 -28.82
C PRO A 20 14.84 -26.33 -27.80
N LEU A 21 15.13 -25.12 -28.28
CA LEU A 21 15.29 -23.93 -27.43
C LEU A 21 14.17 -22.91 -27.66
N ILE A 22 13.78 -22.23 -26.59
CA ILE A 22 13.01 -20.99 -26.60
C ILE A 22 13.84 -19.94 -25.87
N ALA A 23 14.10 -18.79 -26.52
CA ALA A 23 14.97 -17.74 -25.99
C ALA A 23 16.35 -18.28 -25.51
N LYS A 24 16.97 -19.16 -26.32
CA LYS A 24 18.26 -19.84 -26.07
C LYS A 24 18.27 -20.80 -24.87
N ARG A 25 17.10 -21.18 -24.34
CA ARG A 25 16.96 -22.05 -23.15
C ARG A 25 16.12 -23.29 -23.46
N CYS A 26 16.47 -24.41 -22.83
CA CYS A 26 15.71 -25.65 -23.02
C CYS A 26 14.29 -25.50 -22.45
N CYS A 27 13.31 -25.94 -23.24
CA CYS A 27 11.90 -25.95 -22.86
C CYS A 27 11.35 -27.36 -22.55
N ILE A 28 12.18 -28.38 -22.73
CA ILE A 28 11.85 -29.80 -22.50
C ILE A 28 12.67 -30.31 -21.31
N GLY A 29 12.13 -31.30 -20.60
CA GLY A 29 12.71 -31.86 -19.38
C GLY A 29 14.14 -32.40 -19.49
N PRO A 30 14.81 -32.63 -18.34
CA PRO A 30 14.26 -32.50 -16.98
C PRO A 30 14.43 -31.09 -16.36
N HIS A 31 15.19 -30.18 -16.99
CA HIS A 31 15.65 -28.95 -16.30
C HIS A 31 14.82 -27.68 -16.55
N PHE A 32 13.94 -27.66 -17.56
CA PHE A 32 12.99 -26.57 -17.87
C PHE A 32 13.55 -25.13 -17.68
N HIS A 33 14.77 -24.87 -18.17
CA HIS A 33 15.47 -23.58 -17.92
C HIS A 33 14.71 -22.37 -18.46
N TYR A 34 13.96 -22.52 -19.55
CA TYR A 34 13.10 -21.45 -20.04
C TYR A 34 12.03 -21.04 -19.02
N GLN A 35 11.40 -22.00 -18.32
CA GLN A 35 10.38 -21.72 -17.30
C GLN A 35 10.99 -21.00 -16.10
N LYS A 36 12.15 -21.46 -15.61
CA LYS A 36 12.89 -20.79 -14.53
C LYS A 36 13.27 -19.36 -14.90
N TYR A 37 13.76 -19.14 -16.12
CA TYR A 37 14.04 -17.81 -16.64
C TYR A 37 12.80 -16.91 -16.66
N GLN A 38 11.66 -17.43 -17.11
CA GLN A 38 10.41 -16.66 -17.12
C GLN A 38 9.93 -16.30 -15.71
N GLN A 39 10.01 -17.24 -14.75
CA GLN A 39 9.70 -16.99 -13.34
C GLN A 39 10.61 -15.92 -12.74
N ALA A 40 11.92 -16.00 -12.99
CA ALA A 40 12.88 -14.98 -12.55
C ALA A 40 12.59 -13.62 -13.16
N LYS A 41 12.32 -13.56 -14.48
CA LYS A 41 11.96 -12.32 -15.19
C LYS A 41 10.66 -11.72 -14.64
N TYR A 42 9.64 -12.54 -14.39
CA TYR A 42 8.38 -12.08 -13.79
C TYR A 42 8.62 -11.47 -12.39
N THR A 43 9.40 -12.15 -11.56
CA THR A 43 9.75 -11.70 -10.21
C THR A 43 10.50 -10.37 -10.25
N LEU A 44 11.51 -10.25 -11.11
CA LEU A 44 12.27 -9.01 -11.30
C LEU A 44 11.36 -7.85 -11.74
N ASN A 45 10.47 -8.10 -12.70
CA ASN A 45 9.50 -7.10 -13.17
C ASN A 45 8.52 -6.68 -12.06
N ALA A 46 8.08 -7.61 -11.21
CA ALA A 46 7.25 -7.29 -10.05
C ALA A 46 8.01 -6.40 -9.05
N THR A 47 9.27 -6.71 -8.75
CA THR A 47 10.14 -5.92 -7.87
C THR A 47 10.39 -4.51 -8.44
N ASN A 48 10.70 -4.40 -9.73
CA ASN A 48 10.92 -3.10 -10.38
C ASN A 48 9.66 -2.22 -10.36
N ARG A 49 8.47 -2.80 -10.59
CA ARG A 49 7.19 -2.10 -10.45
C ARG A 49 6.97 -1.59 -9.02
N LYS A 50 7.25 -2.41 -8.01
CA LYS A 50 7.18 -2.01 -6.59
C LYS A 50 8.13 -0.85 -6.28
N ARG A 51 9.39 -0.94 -6.72
CA ARG A 51 10.41 0.11 -6.51
C ARG A 51 10.03 1.42 -7.17
N LYS A 52 9.59 1.39 -8.44
CA LYS A 52 9.15 2.59 -9.17
C LYS A 52 7.99 3.27 -8.45
N LYS A 53 6.98 2.49 -8.03
CA LYS A 53 5.84 3.01 -7.25
C LYS A 53 6.30 3.66 -5.94
N ALA A 54 7.16 3.01 -5.18
CA ALA A 54 7.68 3.57 -3.93
C ALA A 54 8.45 4.88 -4.13
N GLN A 55 9.24 4.98 -5.21
CA GLN A 55 9.96 6.21 -5.55
C GLN A 55 9.01 7.35 -5.91
N THR A 56 8.02 7.11 -6.77
CA THR A 56 6.99 8.11 -7.11
C THR A 56 6.25 8.61 -5.87
N LEU A 57 5.89 7.69 -4.95
CA LEU A 57 5.24 8.06 -3.69
C LEU A 57 6.13 8.92 -2.81
N ARG A 58 7.44 8.61 -2.70
CA ARG A 58 8.37 9.44 -1.92
C ARG A 58 8.50 10.84 -2.51
N THR A 59 8.63 10.96 -3.83
CA THR A 59 8.71 12.26 -4.49
C THR A 59 7.43 13.08 -4.28
N ALA A 60 6.25 12.46 -4.39
CA ALA A 60 4.98 13.15 -4.15
C ALA A 60 4.81 13.63 -2.70
N ASN A 61 5.49 13.00 -1.74
CA ASN A 61 5.37 13.27 -0.31
C ASN A 61 6.62 13.93 0.27
N ASN A 62 7.31 14.78 -0.50
CA ASN A 62 8.50 15.53 -0.06
C ASN A 62 9.59 14.66 0.59
N GLY A 63 9.76 13.42 0.11
CA GLY A 63 10.74 12.46 0.63
C GLY A 63 10.27 11.67 1.85
N GLN A 64 9.16 12.04 2.48
CA GLN A 64 8.58 11.33 3.61
C GLN A 64 8.05 9.97 3.17
N THR A 65 8.39 8.94 3.94
CA THR A 65 7.85 7.59 3.72
C THR A 65 6.67 7.37 4.65
N LEU A 66 5.73 6.50 4.23
CA LEU A 66 4.61 6.12 5.09
C LEU A 66 5.07 5.49 6.42
N GLY A 67 6.20 4.77 6.41
CA GLY A 67 6.79 4.20 7.62
C GLY A 67 7.26 5.28 8.61
N ASN A 68 7.95 6.32 8.11
CA ASN A 68 8.37 7.45 8.94
C ASN A 68 7.16 8.21 9.48
N TRP A 69 6.16 8.46 8.62
CA TRP A 69 4.92 9.11 9.02
C TRP A 69 4.25 8.36 10.18
N PHE A 70 4.07 7.04 10.07
CA PHE A 70 3.49 6.24 11.16
C PHE A 70 4.29 6.36 12.46
N ASN A 71 5.62 6.32 12.39
CA ASN A 71 6.47 6.44 13.57
C ASN A 71 6.32 7.84 14.22
N GLU A 72 6.24 8.90 13.42
CA GLU A 72 5.96 10.25 13.91
C GLU A 72 4.57 10.36 14.55
N GLN A 73 3.55 9.71 13.96
CA GLN A 73 2.20 9.75 14.50
C GLN A 73 2.08 8.98 15.82
N ILE A 74 2.77 7.84 15.97
CA ILE A 74 2.79 7.06 17.22
C ILE A 74 3.29 7.92 18.38
N ASN A 75 4.29 8.78 18.15
CA ASN A 75 4.81 9.69 19.18
C ASN A 75 3.77 10.75 19.61
N GLN A 76 2.74 10.99 18.80
CA GLN A 76 1.65 11.92 19.08
C GLN A 76 0.37 11.20 19.53
N MET A 77 0.42 9.87 19.72
CA MET A 77 -0.74 9.07 20.07
C MET A 77 -1.21 9.41 21.49
N PRO A 78 -2.49 9.77 21.69
CA PRO A 78 -3.05 9.97 23.01
C PRO A 78 -3.10 8.65 23.79
N ARG A 79 -3.31 8.74 25.10
CA ARG A 79 -3.47 7.55 25.95
C ARG A 79 -4.75 6.75 25.65
N CYS A 80 -5.76 7.38 25.04
CA CYS A 80 -7.08 6.79 24.85
C CYS A 80 -7.58 6.96 23.41
N CYS A 81 -8.42 6.02 22.98
CA CYS A 81 -9.13 6.03 21.71
C CYS A 81 -9.99 7.29 21.58
N GLU A 82 -9.87 8.00 20.46
CA GLU A 82 -10.63 9.23 20.17
C GLU A 82 -12.14 8.98 19.99
N ASN A 83 -12.58 7.72 19.89
CA ASN A 83 -13.99 7.36 19.77
C ASN A 83 -14.63 6.80 21.05
N CYS A 84 -13.95 5.88 21.76
CA CYS A 84 -14.53 5.13 22.87
C CYS A 84 -13.73 5.20 24.17
N ASP A 85 -12.70 6.05 24.23
CA ASP A 85 -11.89 6.32 25.43
C ASP A 85 -11.10 5.10 25.99
N ILE A 86 -11.13 3.94 25.32
CA ILE A 86 -10.31 2.76 25.66
C ILE A 86 -8.82 3.09 25.53
N TYR A 87 -8.00 2.61 26.48
CA TYR A 87 -6.56 2.81 26.50
C TYR A 87 -5.85 2.27 25.23
N LEU A 88 -4.97 3.08 24.65
CA LEU A 88 -4.12 2.72 23.51
C LEU A 88 -2.70 2.45 24.02
N SER A 89 -2.25 1.19 23.94
CA SER A 89 -0.91 0.83 24.40
C SER A 89 0.16 1.23 23.36
N PRO A 90 1.07 2.17 23.69
CA PRO A 90 2.16 2.54 22.77
C PRO A 90 3.17 1.41 22.58
N ASN A 91 3.27 0.49 23.56
CA ASN A 91 4.24 -0.60 23.58
C ASN A 91 3.72 -1.88 22.89
N ALA A 92 2.56 -1.83 22.24
CA ALA A 92 2.03 -2.99 21.54
C ALA A 92 2.83 -3.21 20.24
N PRO A 93 3.72 -4.23 20.17
CA PRO A 93 4.78 -4.29 19.14
C PRO A 93 4.25 -4.46 17.72
N TRP A 94 3.01 -4.94 17.60
CA TRP A 94 2.37 -5.28 16.33
C TRP A 94 1.12 -4.45 16.02
N SER A 95 0.65 -3.61 16.96
CA SER A 95 -0.63 -2.90 16.82
C SER A 95 -0.55 -1.39 16.98
N SER A 96 0.60 -0.79 17.32
CA SER A 96 0.70 0.68 17.45
C SER A 96 0.31 1.40 16.15
N ARG A 97 0.72 0.89 14.99
CA ARG A 97 0.25 1.37 13.67
C ARG A 97 -1.21 1.06 13.40
N ALA A 98 -1.71 -0.03 13.97
CA ALA A 98 -3.11 -0.41 13.86
C ALA A 98 -4.03 0.45 14.74
N TYR A 99 -3.49 1.36 15.56
CA TYR A 99 -4.27 2.40 16.21
C TYR A 99 -4.40 3.68 15.38
N ILE A 100 -3.73 3.78 14.23
CA ILE A 100 -3.72 4.97 13.39
C ILE A 100 -4.57 4.71 12.15
N ALA A 101 -5.82 5.18 12.21
CA ALA A 101 -6.74 5.17 11.08
C ALA A 101 -6.50 6.40 10.20
N HIS A 102 -6.59 6.27 8.88
CA HIS A 102 -6.57 7.46 8.01
C HIS A 102 -8.00 7.97 7.85
N ILE A 103 -8.21 9.29 7.89
CA ILE A 103 -9.54 9.87 7.68
C ILE A 103 -10.00 9.62 6.24
N ILE A 104 -9.08 9.81 5.28
CA ILE A 104 -9.30 9.38 3.90
C ILE A 104 -8.30 8.28 3.48
N PRO A 105 -8.73 7.26 2.72
CA PRO A 105 -7.88 6.10 2.44
C PRO A 105 -6.58 6.43 1.69
N LYS A 106 -5.42 6.18 2.33
CA LYS A 106 -4.07 6.32 1.74
C LYS A 106 -3.86 5.65 0.39
N ARG A 107 -4.67 4.66 0.03
CA ARG A 107 -4.57 3.96 -1.28
C ARG A 107 -5.03 4.84 -2.43
N ASN A 108 -6.00 5.72 -2.17
CA ASN A 108 -6.69 6.52 -3.18
C ASN A 108 -6.25 7.99 -3.17
N PHE A 109 -5.73 8.46 -2.04
CA PHE A 109 -5.36 9.85 -1.77
C PHE A 109 -3.86 9.96 -1.48
N ILE A 110 -3.05 9.91 -2.52
CA ILE A 110 -1.59 9.98 -2.44
C ILE A 110 -1.14 11.39 -2.05
N SER A 111 -1.82 12.43 -2.53
CA SER A 111 -1.48 13.84 -2.28
C SER A 111 -1.43 14.20 -0.79
N VAL A 112 -2.29 13.57 0.01
CA VAL A 112 -2.42 13.82 1.45
C VAL A 112 -2.23 12.56 2.29
N MET A 113 -1.65 11.50 1.70
CA MET A 113 -1.44 10.22 2.38
C MET A 113 -0.64 10.37 3.68
N VAL A 114 0.39 11.21 3.67
CA VAL A 114 1.25 11.46 4.83
C VAL A 114 0.96 12.81 5.49
N HIS A 115 -0.20 13.41 5.21
CA HIS A 115 -0.57 14.65 5.87
C HIS A 115 -0.72 14.40 7.38
N PRO A 116 -0.12 15.21 8.27
CA PRO A 116 -0.12 14.96 9.72
C PRO A 116 -1.54 14.93 10.32
N LEU A 117 -2.49 15.60 9.67
CA LEU A 117 -3.89 15.62 10.09
C LEU A 117 -4.76 14.55 9.42
N ASN A 118 -4.26 13.80 8.42
CA ASN A 118 -5.02 12.70 7.81
C ASN A 118 -4.98 11.44 8.70
N ARG A 119 -5.41 11.57 9.95
CA ARG A 119 -5.37 10.49 10.94
C ARG A 119 -6.44 10.60 12.03
N LEU A 120 -6.77 9.47 12.62
CA LEU A 120 -7.43 9.31 13.90
C LEU A 120 -6.68 8.25 14.73
N PHE A 121 -6.72 8.39 16.05
CA PHE A 121 -6.19 7.41 16.99
C PHE A 121 -7.33 6.59 17.59
N LEU A 122 -7.50 5.36 17.09
CA LEU A 122 -8.64 4.50 17.40
C LEU A 122 -8.17 3.15 17.95
N CYS A 123 -8.93 2.54 18.86
CA CYS A 123 -8.72 1.12 19.19
C CYS A 123 -9.08 0.24 17.96
N ILE A 124 -8.65 -1.02 17.96
CA ILE A 124 -8.80 -1.92 16.79
C ILE A 124 -10.26 -2.06 16.34
N ASP A 125 -11.20 -2.18 17.28
CA ASP A 125 -12.61 -2.33 16.96
C ASP A 125 -13.19 -1.06 16.32
N CYS A 126 -12.85 0.11 16.89
CA CYS A 126 -13.28 1.40 16.35
C CYS A 126 -12.64 1.68 14.99
N HIS A 127 -11.36 1.34 14.81
CA HIS A 127 -10.66 1.47 13.54
C HIS A 127 -11.29 0.60 12.46
N THR A 128 -11.53 -0.68 12.76
CA THR A 128 -12.17 -1.61 11.83
C THR A 128 -13.56 -1.11 11.44
N LYS A 129 -14.34 -0.60 12.40
CA LYS A 129 -15.64 0.01 12.11
C LYS A 129 -15.49 1.26 11.24
N PHE A 130 -14.53 2.14 11.54
CA PHE A 130 -14.28 3.36 10.78
C PHE A 130 -13.92 3.06 9.31
N ASP A 131 -13.00 2.13 9.08
CA ASP A 131 -12.53 1.74 7.73
C ASP A 131 -13.62 1.03 6.91
N ASN A 132 -14.38 0.13 7.53
CA ASN A 132 -15.44 -0.63 6.85
C ASN A 132 -16.69 0.22 6.60
N SER A 133 -16.97 1.16 7.50
CA SER A 133 -18.17 1.99 7.49
C SER A 133 -17.89 3.39 6.97
N LEU A 134 -16.98 3.58 6.01
CA LEU A 134 -16.91 4.80 5.18
C LEU A 134 -18.23 5.09 4.38
N SER A 135 -19.34 4.49 4.81
CA SER A 135 -20.74 4.82 4.58
C SER A 135 -21.21 5.96 5.50
N LYS A 136 -22.48 6.36 5.37
CA LYS A 136 -23.08 7.42 6.20
C LYS A 136 -23.19 7.08 7.70
N GLU A 137 -22.91 5.86 8.14
CA GLU A 137 -23.05 5.48 9.56
C GLU A 137 -21.91 5.99 10.44
N ILE A 138 -20.74 6.26 9.85
CA ILE A 138 -19.57 6.80 10.53
C ILE A 138 -19.84 8.15 11.19
N VAL A 139 -20.79 8.92 10.68
CA VAL A 139 -21.15 10.24 11.22
C VAL A 139 -21.69 10.16 12.65
N LYS A 140 -22.12 8.97 13.08
CA LYS A 140 -22.61 8.69 14.45
C LYS A 140 -21.48 8.39 15.44
N MET A 141 -20.24 8.20 14.96
CA MET A 141 -19.09 7.95 15.82
C MET A 141 -18.69 9.24 16.55
N LYS A 142 -18.31 9.14 17.83
CA LYS A 142 -17.88 10.29 18.65
C LYS A 142 -16.67 10.99 18.01
N CYS A 143 -15.78 10.22 17.37
CA CYS A 143 -14.61 10.76 16.68
C CYS A 143 -14.91 11.46 15.35
N TRP A 144 -16.16 11.46 14.87
CA TRP A 144 -16.51 12.05 13.57
C TRP A 144 -16.25 13.56 13.51
N SER A 145 -16.58 14.30 14.57
CA SER A 145 -16.30 15.73 14.64
C SER A 145 -14.81 16.04 14.48
N ILE A 146 -13.95 15.24 15.13
CA ILE A 146 -12.49 15.32 15.03
C ILE A 146 -12.04 15.03 13.59
N ALA A 147 -12.64 14.02 12.94
CA ALA A 147 -12.33 13.67 11.56
C ALA A 147 -12.66 14.82 10.59
N VAL A 148 -13.83 15.44 10.74
CA VAL A 148 -14.28 16.57 9.92
C VAL A 148 -13.39 17.80 10.11
N GLU A 149 -13.07 18.15 11.36
CA GLU A 149 -12.19 19.28 11.69
C GLU A 149 -10.81 19.10 11.03
N ARG A 150 -10.21 17.92 11.19
CA ARG A 150 -8.93 17.59 10.56
C ARG A 150 -9.02 17.58 9.04
N PHE A 151 -10.06 16.97 8.48
CA PHE A 151 -10.28 16.92 7.03
C PHE A 151 -10.37 18.32 6.42
N ASN A 152 -11.15 19.22 7.02
CA ASN A 152 -11.27 20.61 6.56
C ASN A 152 -9.92 21.35 6.53
N SER A 153 -9.01 20.98 7.43
CA SER A 153 -7.67 21.56 7.49
C SER A 153 -6.76 21.15 6.33
N PHE A 154 -7.04 20.06 5.62
CA PHE A 154 -6.19 19.58 4.51
C PHE A 154 -6.91 19.26 3.21
N LYS A 155 -8.25 19.33 3.16
CA LYS A 155 -9.03 18.95 1.97
C LYS A 155 -8.64 19.72 0.71
N HIS A 156 -8.19 20.96 0.86
CA HIS A 156 -7.71 21.81 -0.24
C HIS A 156 -6.39 21.33 -0.87
N LEU A 157 -5.67 20.41 -0.23
CA LEU A 157 -4.43 19.81 -0.73
C LEU A 157 -4.69 18.54 -1.54
N ILE A 158 -5.93 18.05 -1.59
CA ILE A 158 -6.31 16.87 -2.36
C ILE A 158 -6.21 17.19 -3.85
N SER A 159 -5.54 16.33 -4.62
CA SER A 159 -5.42 16.54 -6.06
C SER A 159 -6.77 16.41 -6.76
N PHE A 160 -6.95 17.13 -7.87
CA PHE A 160 -8.22 17.15 -8.61
C PHE A 160 -8.68 15.75 -9.03
N GLU A 161 -7.75 14.89 -9.44
CA GLU A 161 -8.02 13.50 -9.85
C GLU A 161 -8.47 12.60 -8.68
N GLU A 162 -8.16 12.99 -7.44
CA GLU A 162 -8.49 12.23 -6.24
C GLU A 162 -9.85 12.61 -5.64
N ILE A 163 -10.36 13.81 -5.93
CA ILE A 163 -11.67 14.29 -5.44
C ILE A 163 -12.79 13.31 -5.79
N SER A 164 -12.79 12.75 -7.00
CA SER A 164 -13.77 11.76 -7.46
C SER A 164 -13.83 10.47 -6.65
N LYS A 165 -12.85 10.24 -5.77
CA LYS A 165 -12.73 9.04 -4.92
C LYS A 165 -13.14 9.32 -3.47
N LEU A 166 -13.67 10.51 -3.17
CA LEU A 166 -14.09 10.87 -1.82
C LEU A 166 -15.12 9.86 -1.31
N PRO A 167 -14.98 9.40 -0.05
CA PRO A 167 -16.01 8.60 0.57
C PRO A 167 -17.33 9.37 0.67
N PRO A 168 -18.50 8.72 0.50
CA PRO A 168 -19.81 9.39 0.58
C PRO A 168 -20.06 10.17 1.87
N CYS A 169 -19.46 9.75 2.99
CA CYS A 169 -19.57 10.47 4.26
C CYS A 169 -18.87 11.83 4.29
N LEU A 170 -17.94 12.09 3.35
CA LEU A 170 -17.17 13.33 3.26
C LEU A 170 -17.58 14.19 2.05
N GLU A 171 -18.44 13.70 1.17
CA GLU A 171 -18.96 14.46 0.02
C GLU A 171 -19.72 15.71 0.46
N GLU A 172 -20.54 15.60 1.51
CA GLU A 172 -21.33 16.73 2.05
C GLU A 172 -20.45 17.74 2.85
N VAL A 173 -19.20 17.37 3.15
CA VAL A 173 -18.25 18.17 3.95
C VAL A 173 -17.23 18.89 3.06
N TYR A 174 -16.97 18.37 1.86
CA TYR A 174 -16.00 18.91 0.91
C TYR A 174 -16.51 20.21 0.28
#